data_AF-A0A352Z574-F1
#
_entry.id   AF-A0A352Z574-F1
#
_cell.length_a   1.000
_cell.length_b   1.000
_cell.length_c   1.000
_cell.angle_alpha   90.00
_cell.angle_beta   90.00
_cell.angle_gamma   90.00
#
_symmetry.space_group_name_H-M   'P 1'
#
loop_
_entity.id
_entity.type
_entity.pdbx_description
1 polymer ?
#
loop_
_entity_poly.entity_id
_entity_poly.type
_entity_poly.pdbx_seq_one_letter_code
_entity_poly.pdbx_strand_id
1 'polypeptide(L)' 'PSDLAIRYGRLAVETGIFPLYEIEKGKYRLTYNPEPLRHVIDYMNGQGRFRHLTVKTISSIQERVSIEWERLKFLCGIK' A
#
# COMPACT_ATOMS: atom_id res chain seq x y z
N PRO A 1 -4.13 17.13 9.61
CA PRO A 1 -3.86 17.41 11.04
C PRO A 1 -2.67 16.57 11.52
N SER A 2 -1.78 17.11 12.35
CA SER A 2 -0.54 16.44 12.77
C SER A 2 -0.80 15.22 13.67
N ASP A 3 -1.86 15.24 14.46
CA ASP A 3 -2.37 14.15 15.30
C ASP A 3 -2.76 12.89 14.50
N LEU A 4 -3.12 13.04 13.22
CA LEU A 4 -3.48 11.91 12.34
C LEU A 4 -2.28 11.30 11.60
N ALA A 5 -1.06 11.83 11.76
CA ALA A 5 0.10 11.39 10.99
C ALA A 5 0.40 9.90 11.17
N ILE A 6 0.38 9.39 12.42
CA ILE A 6 0.61 7.98 12.73
C ILE A 6 -0.46 7.09 12.06
N ARG A 7 -1.72 7.53 12.10
CA ARG A 7 -2.84 6.79 11.47
C ARG A 7 -2.64 6.66 9.96
N TYR A 8 -2.28 7.74 9.27
CA TYR A 8 -2.04 7.68 7.83
C TYR A 8 -0.77 6.90 7.47
N GLY A 9 0.25 6.90 8.33
CA GLY A 9 1.41 6.03 8.19
C GLY A 9 1.03 4.55 8.22
N ARG A 10 0.18 4.15 9.16
CA ARG A 10 -0.35 2.77 9.23
C ARG A 10 -1.20 2.43 8.01
N LEU A 11 -2.12 3.32 7.63
CA LEU A 11 -2.99 3.11 6.45
C LEU A 11 -2.18 2.94 5.16
N ALA A 12 -1.08 3.68 4.98
CA ALA A 12 -0.23 3.54 3.79
C ALA A 12 0.32 2.11 3.64
N VAL A 13 0.70 1.49 4.77
CA VAL A 13 1.19 0.12 4.82
C VAL A 13 0.04 -0.88 4.67
N GLU A 14 -1.04 -0.71 5.44
CA GLU A 14 -2.22 -1.59 5.43
C GLU A 14 -2.94 -1.66 4.07
N THR A 15 -2.91 -0.59 3.29
CA THR A 15 -3.47 -0.59 1.92
C THR A 15 -2.48 -1.07 0.86
N GLY A 16 -1.23 -1.39 1.22
CA GLY A 16 -0.19 -1.79 0.28
C GLY A 16 0.37 -0.65 -0.59
N ILE A 17 0.02 0.61 -0.30
CA ILE A 17 0.56 1.80 -1.01
C ILE A 17 2.05 1.95 -0.71
N PHE A 18 2.45 1.62 0.52
CA PHE A 18 3.83 1.63 0.97
C PHE A 18 4.18 0.28 1.62
N PRO A 19 4.50 -0.74 0.81
CA PRO A 19 4.84 -2.06 1.33
C PRO A 19 6.17 -2.01 2.10
N LEU A 20 6.28 -2.76 3.19
CA LEU A 20 7.49 -2.85 3.99
C LEU A 20 8.21 -4.17 3.70
N TYR A 21 9.40 -4.05 3.11
CA TYR A 21 10.24 -5.17 2.75
C TYR A 21 11.70 -4.74 2.70
N GLU A 22 12.60 -5.73 2.76
CA GLU A 22 14.04 -5.55 2.65
C GLU A 22 14.57 -6.37 1.48
N ILE A 23 15.68 -5.92 0.91
CA ILE A 23 16.44 -6.66 -0.09
C ILE A 23 17.85 -6.85 0.44
N GLU A 24 18.21 -8.09 0.78
CA GLU A 24 19.54 -8.44 1.26
C GLU A 24 20.18 -9.44 0.29
N LYS A 25 21.34 -9.06 -0.29
CA LYS A 25 22.06 -9.90 -1.27
C LYS A 25 21.17 -10.41 -2.41
N GLY A 26 20.27 -9.55 -2.90
CA GLY A 26 19.33 -9.86 -3.97
C GLY A 26 18.11 -10.70 -3.56
N LYS A 27 17.98 -11.06 -2.28
CA LYS A 27 16.82 -11.79 -1.74
C LYS A 27 15.83 -10.80 -1.12
N TYR A 28 14.59 -10.87 -1.57
CA TYR A 28 13.49 -10.05 -1.04
C TYR A 28 12.89 -10.71 0.20
N ARG A 29 12.56 -9.91 1.21
CA ARG A 29 11.90 -10.35 2.42
C ARG A 29 10.87 -9.32 2.86
N LEU A 30 9.60 -9.70 2.96
CA LEU A 30 8.61 -8.85 3.62
C LEU A 30 8.99 -8.66 5.09
N THR A 31 9.01 -7.42 5.56
CA THR A 31 9.19 -7.09 6.98
C THR A 31 7.85 -6.96 7.70
N TYR A 32 6.78 -6.73 6.95
CA TYR A 32 5.40 -6.73 7.45
C TYR A 32 4.45 -7.26 6.40
N ASN A 33 3.55 -8.17 6.78
CA ASN A 33 2.47 -8.66 5.92
C ASN A 33 1.12 -8.09 6.40
N PRO A 34 0.55 -7.08 5.69
CA PRO A 34 -0.75 -6.48 6.00
C PRO A 34 -1.96 -7.26 5.45
N GLU A 35 -1.79 -8.47 4.90
CA GLU A 35 -2.90 -9.20 4.28
C GLU A 35 -4.05 -9.51 5.27
N PRO A 36 -5.32 -9.34 4.84
CA PRO A 36 -5.75 -8.83 3.53
C PRO A 36 -5.55 -7.31 3.39
N LEU A 37 -5.11 -6.85 2.21
CA LEU A 37 -4.94 -5.42 1.95
C LEU A 37 -6.25 -4.66 2.08
N ARG A 38 -6.18 -3.51 2.77
CA ARG A 38 -7.27 -2.55 2.79
C ARG A 38 -7.44 -1.88 1.42
N HIS A 39 -8.64 -1.38 1.14
CA HIS A 39 -8.85 -0.58 -0.07
C HIS A 39 -8.04 0.70 -0.03
N VAL A 40 -7.37 1.06 -1.14
CA VAL A 40 -6.50 2.26 -1.23
C VAL A 40 -7.24 3.56 -0.91
N ILE A 41 -8.56 3.57 -1.08
CA ILE A 41 -9.42 4.70 -0.74
C ILE A 41 -9.38 5.03 0.77
N ASP A 42 -9.15 4.05 1.63
CA ASP A 42 -9.04 4.27 3.08
C ASP A 42 -7.82 5.13 3.43
N TYR A 43 -6.70 4.90 2.73
CA TYR A 43 -5.53 5.76 2.84
C TYR A 43 -5.80 7.13 2.21
N MET A 44 -6.39 7.20 1.03
CA MET A 44 -6.55 8.47 0.30
C MET A 44 -7.57 9.42 0.94
N ASN A 45 -8.62 8.88 1.56
CA ASN A 45 -9.71 9.67 2.16
C ASN A 45 -9.21 10.58 3.29
N GLY A 46 -9.70 11.82 3.29
CA GLY A 46 -9.35 12.84 4.29
C GLY A 46 -8.00 13.53 4.05
N GLN A 47 -7.22 13.13 3.04
CA GLN A 47 -5.99 13.83 2.65
C GLN A 47 -6.26 14.79 1.48
N GLY A 48 -6.11 16.10 1.71
CA GLY A 48 -6.42 17.15 0.72
C GLY A 48 -5.70 16.98 -0.63
N ARG A 49 -4.49 16.43 -0.63
CA ARG A 49 -3.70 16.15 -1.84
C ARG A 49 -4.35 15.16 -2.81
N PHE A 50 -5.30 14.34 -2.36
CA PHE A 50 -6.00 13.35 -3.20
C PHE A 50 -7.43 13.76 -3.55
N ARG A 51 -7.90 14.92 -3.08
CA ARG A 51 -9.30 15.36 -3.25
C ARG A 51 -9.74 15.51 -4.72
N HIS A 52 -8.79 15.74 -5.62
CA HIS A 52 -9.06 15.91 -7.05
C HIS A 52 -9.13 14.58 -7.83
N LEU A 53 -8.83 13.45 -7.18
CA LEU A 53 -8.83 12.15 -7.84
C LEU A 53 -10.25 11.66 -8.08
N THR A 54 -10.50 11.15 -9.29
CA THR A 54 -11.79 10.54 -9.65
C THR A 54 -11.85 9.09 -9.16
N VAL A 55 -13.06 8.54 -9.05
CA VAL A 55 -13.27 7.11 -8.75
C VAL A 55 -12.53 6.23 -9.75
N LYS A 56 -12.56 6.58 -11.05
CA LYS A 56 -11.83 5.84 -12.09
C LYS A 56 -10.33 5.82 -11.80
N THR A 57 -9.74 6.96 -11.43
CA THR A 57 -8.32 7.05 -11.09
C THR A 57 -7.99 6.23 -9.84
N ILE A 58 -8.83 6.29 -8.80
CA ILE A 58 -8.66 5.51 -7.57
C ILE A 58 -8.71 4.00 -7.87
N SER A 59 -9.64 3.55 -8.73
CA SER A 59 -9.72 2.15 -9.14
C SER A 59 -8.48 1.69 -9.90
N SER A 60 -7.94 2.50 -10.81
CA SER A 60 -6.68 2.19 -11.49
C SER A 60 -5.48 2.11 -10.52
N ILE A 61 -5.47 2.94 -9.47
CA ILE A 61 -4.45 2.86 -8.42
C ILE A 61 -4.63 1.57 -7.61
N GLN A 62 -5.86 1.20 -7.25
CA GLN A 62 -6.16 -0.04 -6.54
C GLN A 62 -5.64 -1.25 -7.32
N GLU A 63 -5.94 -1.33 -8.62
CA GLU A 63 -5.48 -2.41 -9.49
C GLU A 63 -3.95 -2.49 -9.54
N ARG A 64 -3.28 -1.36 -9.74
CA ARG A 64 -1.83 -1.31 -9.74
C ARG A 64 -1.22 -1.77 -8.42
N VAL A 65 -1.76 -1.32 -7.29
CA VAL A 65 -1.30 -1.72 -5.96
C VAL A 65 -1.45 -3.24 -5.77
N SER A 66 -2.58 -3.82 -6.18
CA SER A 66 -2.79 -5.26 -6.14
C SER A 66 -1.76 -6.01 -6.98
N ILE A 67 -1.49 -5.56 -8.21
CA ILE A 67 -0.49 -6.19 -9.10
C ILE A 67 0.92 -6.13 -8.50
N GLU A 68 1.34 -4.96 -7.99
CA GLU A 68 2.68 -4.79 -7.40
C GLU A 68 2.81 -5.58 -6.09
N TRP A 69 1.73 -5.72 -5.31
CA TRP A 69 1.72 -6.56 -4.11
C TRP A 69 1.93 -8.03 -4.43
N GLU A 70 1.20 -8.59 -5.38
CA GLU A 70 1.38 -9.98 -5.83
C GLU A 70 2.78 -10.22 -6.40
N ARG A 71 3.32 -9.24 -7.15
CA ARG A 71 4.70 -9.30 -7.63
C ARG A 71 5.70 -9.33 -6.47
N LEU A 72 5.51 -8.50 -5.45
CA LEU A 72 6.38 -8.47 -4.28
C LEU A 72 6.31 -9.78 -3.50
N LYS A 73 5.11 -10.36 -3.32
CA LYS A 73 4.94 -11.68 -2.70
C LYS A 73 5.69 -12.75 -3.47
N PHE A 74 5.57 -12.76 -4.80
CA PHE A 74 6.31 -13.68 -5.66
C PHE A 74 7.82 -13.54 -5.48
N LEU A 75 8.35 -12.31 -5.45
CA LEU A 75 9.78 -12.06 -5.21
C LEU A 75 10.24 -12.52 -3.82
N CYS A 76 9.37 -12.43 -2.81
CA CYS A 76 9.62 -12.92 -1.45
C CYS A 76 9.41 -14.45 -1.31
N GLY A 77 8.96 -15.15 -2.34
CA GLY A 77 8.63 -16.57 -2.28
C GLY A 77 7.38 -16.89 -1.43
N ILE A 78 6.52 -15.91 -1.22
CA ILE A 78 5.26 -16.04 -0.48
C ILE A 78 4.16 -16.38 -1.48
N LYS A 79 3.39 -17.43 -1.18
CA LYS A 79 2.22 -17.83 -1.99
C LYS A 79 0.99 -17.01 -1.63
#